data_AF-A0A9D9CQP1-F1
#
_entry.id   AF-A0A9D9CQP1-F1
#
_cell.length_a   1.000
_cell.length_b   1.000
_cell.length_c   1.000
_cell.angle_alpha   90.00
_cell.angle_beta   90.00
_cell.angle_gamma   90.00
#
_symmetry.space_group_name_H-M   'P 1'
#
loop_
_entity.id
_entity.type
_entity.pdbx_description
1 polymer ?
#
loop_
_entity_poly.entity_id
_entity_poly.type
_entity_poly.pdbx_seq_one_letter_code
_entity_poly.pdbx_strand_id
1 'polypeptide(L)'
;MELNFKEILSAFMVLFAIIDITGSIPVILGLKQQGNKIEAGKISISSFLIFILFLFLGDALLGLFGVDISSFAVAGALVIFVLAVEMVLGIEIFKNDGP
;
A
#
# COMPACT_ATOMS: atom_id res chain seq x y z
N MET A 1 -23.58 13.04 11.30
CA MET A 1 -22.71 12.21 10.45
C MET A 1 -23.48 10.92 10.21
N GLU A 2 -24.20 10.83 9.10
CA GLU A 2 -24.90 9.60 8.75
C GLU A 2 -23.89 8.62 8.18
N LEU A 3 -23.75 7.46 8.81
CA LEU A 3 -22.83 6.43 8.33
C LEU A 3 -23.45 5.77 7.10
N ASN A 4 -22.96 6.14 5.92
CA ASN A 4 -23.38 5.54 4.66
C ASN A 4 -22.62 4.22 4.46
N PHE A 5 -23.30 3.10 4.72
CA PHE A 5 -22.74 1.76 4.56
C PHE A 5 -22.18 1.50 3.16
N LYS A 6 -22.78 2.11 2.13
CA LYS A 6 -22.32 1.97 0.74
C LYS A 6 -20.96 2.65 0.51
N GLU A 7 -20.73 3.81 1.11
CA GLU A 7 -19.45 4.52 1.01
C GLU A 7 -18.33 3.79 1.76
N ILE A 8 -18.63 3.30 2.97
CA ILE A 8 -17.69 2.49 3.77
C ILE A 8 -17.27 1.25 2.98
N LEU A 9 -18.25 0.53 2.42
CA LEU A 9 -17.98 -0.68 1.65
C LEU A 9 -17.21 -0.35 0.36
N SER A 10 -17.54 0.75 -0.31
CA SER A 10 -16.82 1.16 -1.53
C SER A 10 -15.35 1.52 -1.22
N ALA A 11 -15.11 2.30 -0.18
CA ALA A 11 -13.76 2.65 0.26
C ALA A 11 -12.97 1.41 0.71
N PHE A 12 -13.60 0.50 1.44
CA PHE A 12 -13.01 -0.78 1.83
C PHE A 12 -12.60 -1.61 0.61
N MET A 13 -13.48 -1.78 -0.37
CA MET A 13 -13.20 -2.56 -1.58
C MET A 13 -12.01 -1.99 -2.37
N VAL A 14 -11.91 -0.66 -2.48
CA VAL A 14 -10.78 0.02 -3.13
C VAL A 14 -9.48 -0.22 -2.35
N LEU A 15 -9.48 0.00 -1.04
CA LEU A 15 -8.30 -0.22 -0.20
C LEU A 15 -7.87 -1.69 -0.19
N PHE A 16 -8.82 -2.62 -0.12
CA PHE A 16 -8.56 -4.06 -0.16
C PHE A 16 -7.90 -4.47 -1.47
N ALA A 17 -8.37 -3.96 -2.60
CA ALA A 17 -7.78 -4.22 -3.91
C ALA A 17 -6.37 -3.64 -4.04
N ILE A 18 -6.12 -2.44 -3.49
CA ILE A 18 -4.82 -1.77 -3.54
C ILE A 18 -3.78 -2.47 -2.65
N ILE A 19 -4.17 -2.91 -1.45
CA ILE A 19 -3.27 -3.58 -0.49
C ILE A 19 -2.85 -4.98 -1.00
N ASP A 20 -3.69 -5.60 -1.85
CA ASP A 20 -3.48 -6.94 -2.42
C ASP A 20 -2.97 -7.98 -1.41
N ILE A 21 -3.78 -8.21 -0.38
CA ILE A 21 -3.43 -9.15 0.68
C ILE A 21 -3.27 -10.58 0.16
N THR A 22 -4.03 -10.96 -0.87
CA THR A 22 -4.02 -12.32 -1.44
C THR A 22 -2.77 -12.56 -2.27
N GLY A 23 -2.38 -11.63 -3.13
CA GLY A 23 -1.12 -11.70 -3.87
C GLY A 23 0.11 -11.64 -2.98
N SER A 24 0.00 -10.99 -1.82
CA SER A 24 1.08 -10.87 -0.83
C SER A 24 1.28 -12.11 0.05
N ILE A 25 0.39 -13.12 0.01
CA ILE A 25 0.50 -14.34 0.85
C ILE A 25 1.86 -15.06 0.69
N PRO A 26 2.37 -15.33 -0.52
CA PRO A 26 3.65 -16.00 -0.70
C PRO A 26 4.83 -15.23 -0.10
N VAL A 27 4.81 -13.89 -0.20
CA VAL A 27 5.83 -13.01 0.39
C VAL A 27 5.80 -13.13 1.92
N ILE A 28 4.62 -13.06 2.52
CA ILE A 28 4.43 -13.20 3.98
C ILE A 28 4.91 -14.59 4.45
N LEU A 29 4.59 -15.65 3.70
CA LEU A 29 5.05 -17.02 3.99
C LEU A 29 6.57 -17.15 3.89
N GLY A 30 7.19 -16.55 2.87
CA GLY A 30 8.66 -16.52 2.70
C GLY A 30 9.36 -15.84 3.87
N LEU A 31 8.87 -14.68 4.30
CA LEU A 31 9.40 -13.96 5.47
C LEU A 31 9.32 -14.81 6.75
N LYS A 32 8.20 -15.52 6.96
CA LYS A 32 8.01 -16.40 8.11
C LYS A 32 8.96 -17.62 8.08
N GLN A 33 9.23 -18.18 6.90
CA GLN A 33 10.14 -19.32 6.72
C GLN A 33 11.61 -18.93 6.97
N GLN A 34 11.98 -17.68 6.72
CA GLN A 34 13.32 -17.14 7.03
C GLN A 34 13.54 -16.88 8.55
N GLY A 35 12.59 -17.27 9.39
CA GLY A 35 12.68 -17.11 10.85
C GLY A 35 12.28 -15.72 11.36
N ASN A 36 11.78 -14.84 10.49
CA ASN A 36 11.29 -13.53 10.92
C ASN A 36 9.98 -13.69 11.71
N LYS A 37 9.95 -13.14 12.94
CA LYS A 37 8.73 -13.07 13.74
C LYS A 37 7.85 -11.95 13.22
N ILE A 38 6.82 -12.30 12.45
CA ILE A 38 5.82 -11.35 11.97
C ILE A 38 4.87 -11.01 13.12
N GLU A 39 5.09 -9.88 13.78
CA GLU A 39 4.21 -9.35 14.81
C GLU A 39 3.06 -8.56 14.17
N ALA A 40 2.06 -9.27 13.66
CA ALA A 40 0.94 -8.69 12.91
C ALA A 40 0.25 -7.51 13.64
N GLY A 41 0.11 -7.58 14.96
CA GLY A 41 -0.50 -6.50 15.76
C GLY A 41 0.31 -5.20 15.72
N LYS A 42 1.64 -5.28 15.87
CA LYS A 42 2.51 -4.10 15.79
C LYS A 42 2.51 -3.52 14.38
N ILE A 43 2.64 -4.37 13.37
CA ILE A 43 2.66 -3.95 11.96
C ILE A 43 1.34 -3.26 11.58
N SER A 44 0.20 -3.81 12.00
CA SER A 44 -1.11 -3.24 11.74
C SER A 44 -1.28 -1.87 12.41
N ILE A 45 -0.90 -1.73 13.69
CA ILE A 45 -0.97 -0.44 14.41
C ILE A 45 -0.05 0.59 13.77
N SER A 46 1.19 0.23 13.43
CA SER A 46 2.11 1.14 12.74
C SER A 46 1.56 1.59 11.38
N SER A 47 1.03 0.67 10.59
CA SER A 47 0.41 0.99 9.29
C SER A 47 -0.80 1.90 9.46
N PHE A 48 -1.66 1.63 10.45
CA PHE A 48 -2.80 2.46 10.77
C PHE A 48 -2.38 3.89 11.16
N LEU A 49 -1.36 4.02 12.01
CA LEU A 49 -0.82 5.34 12.38
C LEU A 49 -0.26 6.09 11.17
N ILE A 50 0.46 5.40 10.27
CA ILE A 50 0.96 6.00 9.03
C ILE A 50 -0.19 6.47 8.15
N PHE A 51 -1.24 5.67 7.97
CA PHE A 51 -2.43 6.07 7.20
C PHE A 51 -3.13 7.29 7.81
N ILE A 52 -3.34 7.30 9.12
CA ILE A 52 -3.96 8.44 9.81
C ILE A 52 -3.10 9.68 9.67
N LEU A 53 -1.78 9.58 9.85
CA LEU A 53 -0.87 10.70 9.68
C LEU A 53 -0.91 11.23 8.25
N PHE A 54 -0.83 10.35 7.26
CA PHE A 54 -0.88 10.75 5.85
C PHE A 54 -2.24 11.32 5.44
N LEU A 55 -3.35 10.88 6.06
CA LEU A 55 -4.68 11.45 5.83
C LEU A 55 -4.74 12.94 6.18
N PHE A 56 -4.09 13.36 7.28
CA PHE A 56 -4.12 14.75 7.73
C PHE A 56 -2.97 15.60 7.19
N LEU A 57 -1.77 15.01 7.07
CA LEU A 57 -0.56 15.73 6.66
C LEU A 57 -0.21 15.52 5.18
N GLY A 58 -0.88 14.62 4.46
CA GLY A 58 -0.49 14.22 3.10
C GLY A 58 -0.37 15.38 2.13
N ASP A 59 -1.37 16.27 2.07
CA ASP A 59 -1.35 17.43 1.18
C ASP A 59 -0.19 18.39 1.50
N ALA A 60 0.02 18.67 2.79
CA ALA A 60 1.13 19.52 3.23
C ALA A 60 2.50 18.88 2.93
N LEU A 61 2.63 17.56 3.13
CA LEU A 61 3.85 16.81 2.81
C LEU A 61 4.14 16.84 1.31
N LEU A 62 3.13 16.63 0.47
CA LEU A 62 3.28 16.71 -0.99
C LEU A 62 3.62 18.14 -1.45
N GLY A 63 3.03 19.15 -0.82
CA GLY A 63 3.31 20.56 -1.06
C GLY A 63 4.77 20.95 -0.80
N LEU A 64 5.47 20.31 0.14
CA LEU A 64 6.92 20.52 0.35
C LEU A 64 7.76 20.10 -0.87
N PHE A 65 7.28 19.14 -1.65
CA PHE A 65 7.92 18.68 -2.89
C PHE A 65 7.37 19.39 -4.13
N GLY A 66 6.44 20.33 -3.97
CA GLY A 66 5.80 21.05 -5.08
C GLY A 66 4.90 20.17 -5.94
N VAL A 67 4.35 19.09 -5.36
CA VAL A 67 3.49 18.13 -6.07
C VAL A 67 2.06 18.22 -5.52
N ASP A 68 1.07 18.19 -6.41
CA ASP A 68 -0.34 18.11 -6.01
C ASP A 68 -0.81 16.65 -5.82
N ILE A 69 -1.89 16.47 -5.08
CA ILE A 69 -2.49 15.15 -4.80
C ILE A 69 -2.80 14.37 -6.09
N SER A 70 -3.25 15.05 -7.15
CA SER A 70 -3.62 14.36 -8.39
C SER A 70 -2.38 13.83 -9.11
N SER A 71 -1.33 14.62 -9.21
CA SER A 71 -0.03 14.20 -9.75
C SER A 71 0.58 13.04 -8.96
N PHE A 72 0.50 13.08 -7.62
CA PHE A 72 0.94 11.98 -6.78
C PHE A 72 0.13 10.70 -7.02
N ALA A 73 -1.20 10.81 -7.14
CA ALA A 73 -2.06 9.68 -7.45
C ALA A 73 -1.74 9.04 -8.82
N VAL A 74 -1.44 9.85 -9.85
CA VAL A 74 -1.01 9.35 -11.17
C VAL A 74 0.31 8.59 -11.07
N ALA A 75 1.29 9.13 -10.34
CA ALA A 75 2.57 8.44 -10.11
C ALA A 75 2.38 7.12 -9.36
N GLY A 76 1.56 7.11 -8.30
CA GLY A 76 1.21 5.90 -7.56
C GLY A 76 0.52 4.84 -8.42
N ALA A 77 -0.41 5.25 -9.29
CA ALA A 77 -1.09 4.34 -10.21
C ALA A 77 -0.11 3.68 -11.20
N LEU A 78 0.90 4.42 -11.68
CA LEU A 78 1.96 3.84 -12.52
C LEU A 78 2.81 2.82 -11.76
N VAL A 79 3.17 3.10 -10.50
CA VAL A 79 3.92 2.15 -9.66
C VAL A 79 3.12 0.86 -9.46
N ILE A 80 1.84 0.97 -9.07
CA ILE A 80 0.96 -0.20 -8.87
C ILE A 80 0.78 -0.97 -10.17
N PHE A 81 0.64 -0.28 -11.31
CA PHE A 81 0.53 -0.92 -12.61
C PHE A 81 1.78 -1.75 -12.95
N VAL A 82 2.98 -1.19 -12.74
CA VAL A 82 4.24 -1.92 -12.98
C VAL A 82 4.38 -3.11 -12.04
N LEU A 83 4.02 -2.96 -10.76
CA LEU A 83 4.01 -4.07 -9.80
C LEU A 83 3.06 -5.19 -10.23
N ALA A 84 1.86 -4.84 -10.71
CA ALA A 84 0.90 -5.83 -11.22
C ALA A 84 1.45 -6.57 -12.46
N VAL A 85 2.15 -5.86 -13.36
CA VAL A 85 2.81 -6.48 -14.54
C VAL A 85 3.91 -7.44 -14.09
N GLU A 86 4.74 -7.04 -13.13
CA GLU A 86 5.76 -7.89 -12.52
C GLU A 86 5.16 -9.16 -11.90
N MET A 87 4.06 -9.03 -11.16
CA MET A 87 3.35 -10.17 -10.56
C MET A 87 2.72 -11.13 -11.59
N VAL A 88 2.13 -10.60 -12.67
CA VAL A 88 1.47 -11.42 -13.72
C VAL A 88 2.48 -12.12 -14.61
N LEU A 89 3.57 -11.43 -14.98
CA LEU A 89 4.58 -11.96 -15.90
C LEU A 89 5.69 -12.75 -15.18
N GLY A 90 5.78 -12.63 -13.84
CA GLY A 90 6.84 -13.26 -13.06
C GLY A 90 8.24 -12.72 -13.39
N ILE A 91 8.31 -11.47 -13.83
CA ILE A 91 9.57 -10.77 -14.16
C ILE A 91 9.87 -9.73 -13.08
N GLU A 92 11.12 -9.59 -12.68
CA GLU A 92 11.54 -8.59 -11.70
C GLU A 92 11.88 -7.27 -12.43
N ILE A 93 11.01 -6.26 -12.31
CA ILE A 93 11.21 -4.94 -12.92
C ILE A 93 11.91 -4.02 -11.92
N PHE A 94 11.46 -4.07 -10.66
CA PHE A 94 12.12 -3.39 -9.55
C PHE A 94 13.18 -4.29 -8.94
N LYS A 95 14.43 -4.20 -9.44
CA LYS A 95 15.56 -4.92 -8.87
C LYS A 95 15.75 -4.54 -7.41
N ASN A 96 15.65 -5.52 -6.52
CA ASN A 96 16.00 -5.32 -5.12
C ASN A 96 17.54 -5.42 -4.97
N ASP A 97 18.26 -4.40 -5.42
CA ASP A 97 19.72 -4.27 -5.24
C ASP A 97 20.08 -3.89 -3.79
N GLY A 98 19.43 -4.52 -2.81
CA GLY A 98 19.74 -4.38 -1.39
C GLY A 98 21.01 -5.16 -1.01
N PRO A 99 21.73 -4.76 0.07
CA PRO A 99 22.91 -5.48 0.57
C PRO A 99 22.57 -6.87 1.12
#